data_AF-A0A512TKU1-F1
#
_entry.id   AF-A0A512TKU1-F1
#
_cell.length_a   1.000
_cell.length_b   1.000
_cell.length_c   1.000
_cell.angle_alpha   90.00
_cell.angle_beta   90.00
_cell.angle_gamma   90.00
#
_symmetry.space_group_name_H-M   'P 1'
#
loop_
_entity.id
_entity.type
_entity.pdbx_description
1 polymer ?
#
loop_
_entity_poly.entity_id
_entity_poly.type
_entity_poly.pdbx_seq_one_letter_code
_entity_poly.pdbx_strand_id
1 'polypeptide(L)'
;MFTGRLSSMTRDEAIRLVRRLGGASGSSVTKKTTILVSNIKDIHELKRNEMSTKMRKAVDLKLMGQKIDFIDEDEFIKKSFM
;
A
#
# COMPACT_ATOMS: atom_id res chain seq x y z
N MET A 1 2.78 -1.76 -2.66
CA MET A 1 3.35 -2.09 -1.33
C MET A 1 2.21 -2.31 -0.36
N PHE A 2 2.33 -3.23 0.60
CA PHE A 2 1.30 -3.51 1.60
C PHE A 2 1.79 -3.14 3.02
N THR A 3 0.90 -2.54 3.82
CA THR A 3 1.09 -2.26 5.24
C THR A 3 -0.12 -2.75 6.03
N GLY A 4 0.10 -3.16 7.28
CA GLY A 4 -0.94 -3.81 8.08
C GLY A 4 -1.19 -5.27 7.66
N ARG A 5 -2.21 -5.87 8.27
CA ARG A 5 -2.71 -7.20 7.92
C ARG A 5 -3.91 -7.02 6.99
N LEU A 6 -3.85 -7.64 5.82
CA LEU A 6 -4.96 -7.72 4.89
C LEU A 6 -6.01 -8.71 5.41
N SER A 7 -7.29 -8.41 5.20
CA SER A 7 -8.42 -9.23 5.65
C SER A 7 -8.90 -10.22 4.60
N SER A 8 -8.78 -9.86 3.31
CA SER A 8 -9.28 -10.64 2.18
C SER A 8 -8.31 -11.72 1.69
N MET A 9 -7.01 -11.54 1.92
CA MET A 9 -5.98 -12.43 1.40
C MET A 9 -4.69 -12.37 2.23
N THR A 10 -3.90 -13.43 2.14
CA THR A 10 -2.55 -13.44 2.67
C THR A 10 -1.65 -12.47 1.91
N ARG A 11 -0.55 -12.07 2.56
CA ARG A 11 0.48 -11.22 1.94
C ARG A 11 1.02 -11.82 0.65
N ASP A 12 1.21 -13.14 0.63
CA ASP A 12 1.76 -13.86 -0.52
C ASP A 12 0.79 -13.92 -1.68
N GLU A 13 -0.51 -14.09 -1.41
CA GLU A 13 -1.57 -14.00 -2.43
C GLU A 13 -1.62 -12.62 -3.05
N ALA A 14 -1.57 -11.56 -2.24
CA ALA A 14 -1.56 -10.18 -2.71
C ALA A 14 -0.33 -9.89 -3.60
N ILE A 15 0.84 -10.41 -3.22
CA ILE A 15 2.06 -10.28 -4.03
C ILE A 15 1.93 -11.05 -5.35
N ARG A 16 1.39 -12.27 -5.34
CA ARG A 16 1.15 -13.06 -6.56
C ARG A 16 0.18 -12.34 -7.50
N LEU A 17 -0.89 -11.75 -6.96
CA LEU A 17 -1.84 -10.95 -7.73
C LEU A 17 -1.15 -9.75 -8.39
N VAL A 18 -0.39 -8.96 -7.63
CA VAL A 18 0.37 -7.82 -8.17
C VAL A 18 1.31 -8.25 -9.31
N ARG A 19 2.02 -9.37 -9.14
CA ARG A 19 2.92 -9.91 -10.17
C ARG A 19 2.17 -10.35 -11.43
N ARG A 20 1.01 -10.99 -11.27
CA ARG A 20 0.14 -11.40 -12.38
C ARG A 20 -0.35 -10.20 -13.21
N LEU A 21 -0.55 -9.06 -12.55
CA LEU A 21 -0.93 -7.80 -13.18
C LEU A 21 0.26 -6.98 -13.71
N GLY A 22 1.47 -7.56 -13.76
CA GLY A 22 2.67 -6.89 -14.26
C GLY A 22 3.34 -5.93 -13.27
N GLY A 23 2.86 -5.86 -12.03
CA GLY A 23 3.44 -5.04 -10.98
C GLY A 23 4.50 -5.76 -10.14
N ALA A 24 5.09 -5.02 -9.20
CA ALA A 24 6.03 -5.57 -8.21
C ALA A 24 5.72 -5.06 -6.81
N SER A 25 5.94 -5.91 -5.80
CA SER A 25 5.82 -5.55 -4.39
C SER A 25 6.95 -6.19 -3.61
N GLY A 26 7.64 -5.38 -2.80
CA GLY A 26 8.77 -5.82 -1.97
C GLY A 26 8.46 -5.76 -0.47
N SER A 27 9.52 -5.82 0.34
CA SER A 27 9.45 -5.77 1.81
C SER A 27 9.56 -4.35 2.40
N SER A 28 10.07 -3.38 1.64
CA SER A 28 10.29 -1.99 2.09
C SER A 28 9.77 -0.95 1.09
N VAL A 29 9.31 0.20 1.59
CA VAL A 29 8.89 1.33 0.74
C VAL A 29 10.15 1.94 0.12
N THR A 30 10.13 2.18 -1.19
CA THR A 30 11.27 2.70 -1.96
C THR A 30 10.83 3.86 -2.86
N LYS A 31 11.80 4.51 -3.53
CA LYS A 31 11.54 5.52 -4.56
C LYS A 31 10.77 5.00 -5.78
N LYS A 32 10.70 3.67 -5.95
CA LYS A 32 9.90 3.02 -7.00
C LYS A 32 8.47 2.69 -6.56
N THR A 33 8.14 2.88 -5.28
CA THR A 33 6.80 2.59 -4.78
C THR A 33 5.83 3.64 -5.30
N THR A 34 4.80 3.19 -6.03
CA THR A 34 3.74 4.05 -6.58
C THR A 34 2.41 3.87 -5.86
N ILE A 35 2.19 2.72 -5.22
CA ILE A 35 0.95 2.41 -4.50
C ILE A 35 1.29 1.82 -3.12
N LEU A 36 0.64 2.35 -2.08
CA LEU A 36 0.60 1.79 -0.74
C LEU A 36 -0.83 1.33 -0.43
N VAL A 37 -1.00 0.04 -0.18
CA VAL A 37 -2.26 -0.60 0.19
C VAL A 37 -2.28 -0.85 1.69
N SER A 38 -3.38 -0.50 2.35
CA SER A 38 -3.60 -0.68 3.78
C SER A 38 -4.98 -1.28 4.04
N ASN A 39 -5.18 -1.93 5.18
CA ASN A 39 -6.50 -2.38 5.65
C ASN A 39 -7.28 -1.28 6.38
N ILE A 40 -6.73 -0.06 6.45
CA ILE A 40 -7.32 1.11 7.10
C ILE A 40 -8.04 1.91 6.01
N LYS A 41 -9.34 2.16 6.18
CA LYS A 41 -10.15 2.90 5.21
C LYS A 41 -9.73 4.38 5.15
N ASP A 42 -9.73 5.04 6.30
CA ASP A 42 -9.38 6.45 6.40
C ASP A 42 -7.93 6.65 6.84
N ILE A 43 -7.02 6.24 5.95
CA ILE A 43 -5.57 6.46 6.06
C ILE A 43 -5.19 7.92 6.36
N HIS A 44 -6.02 8.89 5.96
CA HIS A 44 -5.80 10.33 6.17
C HIS A 44 -6.09 10.79 7.60
N GLU A 45 -6.88 10.02 8.36
CA GLU A 45 -7.19 10.32 9.76
C GLU A 45 -6.11 9.83 10.72
N LEU A 46 -5.21 8.96 10.25
CA LEU A 46 -4.12 8.45 11.07
C LEU A 46 -3.19 9.56 11.51
N LYS A 47 -2.98 9.67 12.82
CA LYS A 47 -1.89 10.47 13.38
C LYS A 47 -0.56 9.78 13.10
N ARG A 48 0.51 10.56 13.01
CA ARG A 48 1.85 10.06 12.64
C ARG A 48 2.40 8.98 13.61
N ASN A 49 1.97 9.00 14.87
CA ASN A 49 2.32 7.99 15.87
C ASN A 49 1.55 6.67 15.70
N GLU A 50 0.36 6.68 15.09
CA GLU A 50 -0.46 5.50 14.79
C GLU A 50 0.00 4.80 13.50
N MET A 51 0.71 5.53 12.64
CA MET A 51 1.24 5.00 11.39
C MET A 51 2.31 3.91 11.63
N SER A 52 2.29 2.87 10.79
CA SER A 52 3.41 1.93 10.73
C SER A 52 4.67 2.61 10.18
N THR A 53 5.86 2.01 10.37
CA THR A 53 7.10 2.50 9.76
C THR A 53 7.01 2.60 8.23
N LYS A 54 6.26 1.72 7.57
CA LYS A 54 6.04 1.78 6.11
C LYS A 54 5.12 2.93 5.73
N MET A 55 4.04 3.14 6.49
CA MET A 55 3.10 4.23 6.27
C MET A 55 3.80 5.58 6.43
N ARG A 56 4.54 5.79 7.54
CA ARG A 56 5.35 7.00 7.75
C ARG A 56 6.30 7.26 6.58
N LYS A 57 7.08 6.26 6.17
CA LYS A 57 8.02 6.39 5.06
C LYS A 57 7.33 6.74 3.73
N ALA A 58 6.18 6.14 3.44
CA ALA A 58 5.41 6.46 2.24
C ALA A 58 4.86 7.88 2.28
N VAL A 59 4.35 8.32 3.44
CA VAL A 59 3.87 9.70 3.63
C VAL A 59 5.02 10.70 3.45
N ASP A 60 6.17 10.46 4.09
CA ASP A 60 7.35 11.31 3.96
C ASP A 60 7.80 11.41 2.48
N LEU A 61 7.82 10.30 1.74
CA LEU A 61 8.16 10.30 0.30
C LEU A 61 7.12 11.04 -0.55
N LYS A 62 5.83 10.92 -0.23
CA LYS A 62 4.77 11.68 -0.91
C LYS A 62 4.91 13.18 -0.68
N LEU A 63 5.23 13.59 0.55
CA LEU A 63 5.53 14.98 0.89
C LEU A 63 6.77 15.51 0.16
N MET A 64 7.75 14.63 -0.11
CA MET A 64 8.92 14.95 -0.96
C MET A 64 8.60 14.98 -2.46
N GLY A 65 7.34 14.85 -2.87
CA GLY A 65 6.89 14.95 -4.26
C GLY A 65 6.84 13.63 -5.02
N GLN A 66 7.09 12.49 -4.37
CA GLN A 66 6.89 11.20 -5.00
C GLN A 66 5.40 10.93 -5.23
N LYS A 67 5.03 10.52 -6.43
CA LYS A 67 3.66 10.11 -6.76
C LYS A 67 3.37 8.75 -6.11
N ILE A 68 2.77 8.78 -4.92
CA ILE A 68 2.33 7.60 -4.18
C ILE A 68 0.83 7.72 -3.94
N ASP A 69 0.10 6.74 -4.47
CA ASP A 69 -1.32 6.57 -4.19
C ASP A 69 -1.47 5.69 -2.97
N PHE A 70 -2.37 6.10 -2.09
CA PHE A 70 -2.71 5.35 -0.90
C PHE A 70 -4.14 4.89 -1.08
N ILE A 71 -4.35 3.58 -1.01
CA ILE A 71 -5.65 2.95 -1.24
C ILE A 71 -5.89 1.93 -0.15
N ASP A 72 -7.17 1.67 0.12
CA ASP A 72 -7.54 0.58 1.00
C ASP A 72 -7.54 -0.77 0.25
N GLU A 73 -7.82 -1.83 1.00
CA GLU A 73 -7.87 -3.18 0.48
C GLU A 73 -9.03 -3.39 -0.51
N ASP A 74 -10.19 -2.77 -0.26
CA ASP A 74 -11.38 -2.88 -1.11
C ASP A 74 -11.11 -2.26 -2.50
N GLU A 75 -10.50 -1.08 -2.53
CA GLU A 75 -10.10 -0.40 -3.75
C GLU A 75 -9.00 -1.18 -4.50
N PHE A 76 -8.03 -1.75 -3.79
CA PHE A 76 -7.00 -2.59 -4.40
C PHE A 76 -7.60 -3.81 -5.11
N ILE A 77 -8.55 -4.49 -4.47
CA ILE A 77 -9.28 -5.62 -5.05
C ILE A 77 -10.04 -5.15 -6.29
N LYS A 78 -10.83 -4.08 -6.18
CA LYS A 78 -11.63 -3.57 -7.30
C LYS A 78 -10.77 -3.23 -8.54
N LYS A 79 -9.63 -2.57 -8.36
CA LYS A 79 -8.69 -2.27 -9.45
C LYS A 79 -8.00 -3.51 -10.03
N SER A 80 -7.95 -4.62 -9.29
CA SER A 80 -7.29 -5.86 -9.74
C SER A 80 -8.16 -6.72 -10.64
N PHE A 81 -9.46 -6.43 -10.73
CA PHE A 81 -10.46 -7.19 -11.49
C PHE A 81 -11.17 -6.37 -12.58
N MET A 82 -10.73 -5.13 -12.83
CA MET A 82 -11.13 -4.32 -13.99
C MET A 82 -10.08 -4.45 -15.10
#